data_AF-A0A0B1SH42-F1
#
_entry.id   AF-A0A0B1SH42-F1
#
_cell.length_a   1.000
_cell.length_b   1.000
_cell.length_c   1.000
_cell.angle_alpha   90.00
_cell.angle_beta   90.00
_cell.angle_gamma   90.00
#
_symmetry.space_group_name_H-M   'P 1'
#
loop_
_entity.id
_entity.type
_entity.pdbx_description
1 polymer ?
#
loop_
_entity_poly.entity_id
_entity_poly.type
_entity_poly.pdbx_seq_one_letter_code
_entity_poly.pdbx_strand_id
1 'polypeptide(L)'
;MARWIPHQLNYTHNQVRVNICESLLFQPNRKEFFEDLVTHDESCILYGNIARDAVWPSCDAETPAQLKPDLRSPKHLLPFWWDTKGPIR
;
A
#
# COMPACT_ATOMS: atom_id res chain seq x y z
N MET A 1 6.98 -17.06 -7.95
CA MET A 1 7.32 -15.64 -7.67
C MET A 1 7.00 -15.37 -6.20
N ALA A 2 7.95 -14.85 -5.42
CA ALA A 2 7.72 -14.56 -4.00
C ALA A 2 6.94 -13.25 -3.84
N ARG A 3 5.83 -13.29 -3.10
CA ARG A 3 5.05 -12.11 -2.74
C ARG A 3 5.79 -11.36 -1.64
N TRP A 4 6.05 -10.06 -1.83
CA TRP A 4 6.57 -9.23 -0.75
C TRP A 4 5.50 -9.08 0.35
N ILE A 5 5.86 -9.39 1.59
CA ILE A 5 4.98 -9.27 2.76
C ILE A 5 5.61 -8.21 3.68
N PRO A 6 4.88 -7.12 4.01
CA PRO A 6 5.45 -5.97 4.73
C PRO A 6 6.05 -6.31 6.10
N HIS A 7 5.51 -7.34 6.76
CA HIS A 7 5.89 -7.68 8.11
C HIS A 7 5.83 -9.19 8.34
N GLN A 8 6.80 -9.71 9.07
CA GLN A 8 6.80 -11.10 9.52
C GLN A 8 5.81 -11.24 10.69
N LEU A 9 4.69 -11.91 10.44
CA LEU A 9 3.66 -12.11 11.45
C LEU A 9 4.08 -13.22 12.42
N ASN A 10 3.89 -12.98 13.72
CA ASN A 10 3.98 -14.03 14.73
C ASN A 10 2.64 -14.78 14.83
N TYR A 11 2.63 -15.86 15.62
CA TYR A 11 1.43 -16.68 15.82
C TYR A 11 0.22 -15.87 16.32
N THR A 12 0.43 -14.99 17.31
CA THR A 12 -0.62 -14.15 17.88
C THR A 12 -1.22 -13.19 16.85
N HIS A 13 -0.39 -12.52 16.05
CA HIS A 13 -0.85 -11.64 14.97
C HIS A 13 -1.70 -12.41 13.96
N ASN A 14 -1.30 -13.64 13.61
CA ASN A 14 -2.06 -14.48 12.70
C ASN A 14 -3.43 -14.85 13.29
N GLN A 15 -3.47 -15.29 14.55
CA GLN A 15 -4.73 -15.64 15.22
C GLN A 15 -5.69 -14.46 15.30
N VAL A 16 -5.19 -13.28 15.70
CA VAL A 16 -6.01 -12.06 15.75
C VAL A 16 -6.60 -11.73 14.37
N ARG A 17 -5.79 -11.81 13.31
CA ARG A 17 -6.25 -11.54 11.95
C ARG A 17 -7.30 -12.54 11.48
N VAL A 18 -7.12 -13.84 11.75
CA VAL A 18 -8.10 -14.87 11.41
C VAL A 18 -9.42 -14.60 12.12
N ASN A 19 -9.38 -14.38 13.44
CA ASN A 19 -10.58 -14.14 14.24
C ASN A 19 -11.36 -12.89 13.77
N ILE A 20 -10.65 -11.80 13.45
CA ILE A 20 -11.28 -10.58 12.90
C ILE A 20 -11.92 -10.87 11.54
N CYS A 21 -11.20 -11.55 10.64
CA CYS A 21 -11.72 -11.89 9.32
C CYS A 21 -12.95 -12.79 9.41
N GLU A 22 -12.94 -13.81 10.27
CA GLU A 22 -14.09 -14.70 10.49
C GLU A 22 -15.30 -13.93 11.03
N SER A 23 -15.09 -13.07 12.03
CA SER A 23 -16.16 -12.23 12.59
C SER A 23 -16.80 -11.33 11.51
N LEU A 24 -15.98 -10.65 10.71
CA LEU A 24 -16.46 -9.80 9.60
C LEU A 24 -17.13 -10.61 8.49
N LEU A 25 -16.68 -11.84 8.24
CA LEU A 25 -17.23 -12.71 7.20
C LEU A 25 -18.63 -13.23 7.55
N PHE A 26 -18.85 -13.56 8.83
CA PHE A 26 -20.10 -14.12 9.35
C PHE A 26 -21.06 -13.07 9.92
N GLN A 27 -20.70 -11.79 9.87
CA GLN A 27 -21.57 -10.70 10.29
C GLN A 27 -22.88 -10.71 9.47
N PRO A 28 -24.06 -10.61 10.12
CA PRO A 28 -25.31 -10.42 9.40
C PRO A 28 -25.25 -9.12 8.59
N ASN A 29 -25.92 -9.09 7.44
CA ASN A 29 -25.94 -7.92 6.55
C ASN A 29 -24.55 -7.45 6.09
N ARG A 30 -23.58 -8.37 5.98
CA ARG A 30 -22.21 -8.11 5.53
C ARG A 30 -22.12 -7.21 4.29
N LYS A 31 -23.02 -7.40 3.31
CA LYS A 31 -23.03 -6.60 2.09
C LYS A 31 -23.32 -5.12 2.38
N GLU A 32 -24.38 -4.87 3.14
CA GLU A 32 -24.78 -3.52 3.57
C GLU A 32 -23.70 -2.90 4.46
N PHE A 33 -23.11 -3.67 5.37
CA PHE A 33 -21.98 -3.21 6.19
C PHE A 33 -20.80 -2.70 5.37
N PHE A 34 -20.42 -3.41 4.30
CA PHE A 34 -19.34 -2.95 3.42
C PHE A 34 -19.74 -1.77 2.54
N GLU A 35 -21.01 -1.67 2.14
CA GLU A 35 -21.53 -0.52 1.38
C GLU A 35 -21.47 0.78 2.20
N ASP A 36 -21.68 0.68 3.52
CA ASP A 36 -21.63 1.79 4.48
C ASP A 36 -20.22 2.06 5.04
N LEU A 37 -19.22 1.25 4.69
CA LEU A 37 -17.87 1.37 5.23
C LEU A 37 -17.14 2.58 4.62
N VAL A 38 -16.78 3.52 5.50
CA VAL A 38 -15.85 4.59 5.19
C VAL A 38 -14.46 4.22 5.72
N THR A 39 -13.44 4.27 4.86
CA THR A 39 -12.03 4.01 5.20
C THR A 39 -11.21 5.29 5.17
N HIS A 40 -10.19 5.36 6.01
CA HIS A 40 -9.19 6.42 6.04
C HIS A 40 -7.78 5.84 6.07
N ASP A 41 -6.87 6.44 5.33
CA ASP A 41 -5.44 6.17 5.44
C ASP A 41 -4.62 7.44 5.17
N GLU A 42 -3.38 7.43 5.62
CA GLU A 42 -2.43 8.52 5.41
C GLU A 42 -1.29 8.06 4.52
N SER A 43 -1.20 8.67 3.33
CA SER A 43 -0.12 8.37 2.39
C SER A 43 0.94 9.47 2.38
N CYS A 44 2.21 9.10 2.45
CA CYS A 44 3.32 10.03 2.28
C CYS A 44 3.69 10.16 0.80
N ILE A 45 3.45 11.32 0.20
CA ILE A 45 3.82 11.62 -1.19
C ILE A 45 5.19 12.32 -1.20
N LEU A 46 6.13 11.74 -1.94
CA LEU A 46 7.46 12.28 -2.19
C LEU A 46 7.43 13.19 -3.43
N TYR A 47 7.98 14.40 -3.33
CA TYR A 47 8.10 15.30 -4.49
C TYR A 47 9.00 14.75 -5.60
N GLY A 48 10.08 14.06 -5.23
CA GLY A 48 11.02 13.44 -6.15
C GLY A 48 10.84 11.93 -6.19
N ASN A 49 9.69 11.43 -6.66
CA ASN A 49 9.50 10.00 -6.90
C ASN A 49 10.28 9.59 -8.15
N ILE A 50 11.61 9.50 -8.04
CA ILE A 50 12.48 9.01 -9.11
C ILE A 50 12.20 7.52 -9.25
N ALA A 51 11.29 7.19 -10.16
CA ALA A 51 11.11 5.81 -10.62
C ALA A 51 12.39 5.37 -11.33
N ARG A 52 12.88 4.18 -11.00
CA ARG A 52 13.97 3.57 -11.74
C ARG A 52 13.40 2.98 -13.02
N ASP A 53 13.79 3.52 -14.16
CA ASP A 53 13.48 2.91 -15.44
C ASP A 53 14.23 1.59 -15.58
N ALA A 54 13.52 0.55 -16.02
CA ALA A 54 14.15 -0.70 -16.40
C ALA A 54 14.89 -0.48 -17.73
N VAL A 55 16.20 -0.32 -17.69
CA VAL A 55 17.03 -0.21 -18.90
C VAL A 55 17.63 -1.59 -19.20
N TRP A 56 17.55 -2.03 -20.45
CA TRP A 56 18.20 -3.23 -20.97
C TRP A 56 19.34 -2.83 -21.93
N PRO A 57 20.53 -2.46 -21.42
CA PRO A 57 21.65 -2.16 -22.28
C PRO A 57 22.17 -3.41 -22.99
N SER A 58 22.73 -3.25 -24.19
CA SER A 58 23.48 -4.29 -24.87
C SER A 58 24.70 -4.73 -24.06
N CYS A 59 25.24 -5.93 -24.33
CA CYS A 59 26.31 -6.57 -23.53
C CYS A 59 27.51 -5.65 -23.24
N ASP A 60 27.84 -4.72 -24.14
CA ASP A 60 29.00 -3.83 -24.03
C ASP A 60 28.62 -2.36 -23.73
N ALA A 61 27.35 -2.06 -23.47
CA ALA A 61 26.90 -0.69 -23.19
C ALA A 61 26.86 -0.42 -21.68
N GLU A 62 27.38 0.75 -21.29
CA GLU A 62 27.26 1.21 -19.91
C GLU A 62 25.79 1.45 -19.53
N THR A 63 25.40 0.97 -18.34
CA THR A 63 24.06 1.23 -17.81
C THR A 63 23.99 2.69 -17.33
N PRO A 64 22.96 3.46 -17.72
CA PRO A 64 22.79 4.82 -17.23
C PRO A 64 22.78 4.88 -15.70
N ALA A 65 23.59 5.76 -15.11
CA ALA A 65 23.62 5.96 -13.67
C ALA A 65 22.29 6.57 -13.21
N GLN A 66 21.45 5.75 -12.55
CA GLN A 66 20.21 6.22 -11.96
C GLN A 66 20.48 6.81 -10.57
N LEU A 67 20.03 8.04 -10.36
CA LEU A 67 20.16 8.71 -9.07
C LEU A 67 19.43 7.90 -8.00
N LYS A 68 20.08 7.68 -6.85
CA LYS A 68 19.39 7.10 -5.69
C LYS A 68 18.36 8.13 -5.20
N PRO A 69 17.08 7.77 -5.01
CA PRO A 69 16.10 8.70 -4.51
C PRO A 69 16.55 9.23 -3.14
N ASP A 70 16.52 10.56 -2.98
CA ASP A 70 16.91 11.19 -1.71
C ASP A 70 15.78 11.01 -0.69
N LEU A 71 16.07 10.23 0.35
CA LEU A 71 15.15 9.95 1.46
C LEU A 71 14.78 11.19 2.27
N ARG A 72 15.58 12.26 2.17
CA ARG A 72 15.38 13.56 2.85
C ARG A 72 14.58 14.56 2.02
N SER A 73 14.13 14.19 0.83
CA SER A 73 13.26 15.05 0.03
C SER A 73 12.03 15.47 0.84
N PRO A 74 11.52 16.71 0.65
CA PRO A 74 10.27 17.13 1.27
C PRO A 74 9.16 16.11 0.96
N LYS A 75 8.34 15.81 1.98
CA LYS A 75 7.21 14.89 1.87
C LYS A 75 5.95 15.63 2.25
N HIS A 76 4.85 15.30 1.57
CA HIS A 76 3.53 15.69 2.02
C HIS A 76 2.77 14.49 2.54
N LEU A 77 2.18 14.65 3.72
CA LEU A 77 1.23 13.70 4.27
C LEU A 77 -0.14 14.03 3.67
N LEU A 78 -0.70 13.09 2.93
CA LEU A 78 -2.04 13.20 2.37
C LEU A 78 -2.97 12.26 3.16
N PRO A 79 -3.78 12.80 4.09
CA PRO A 79 -4.90 12.06 4.66
C PRO A 79 -6.00 11.95 3.60
N PHE A 80 -6.60 10.77 3.48
CA PHE A 80 -7.62 10.52 2.47
C PHE A 80 -8.73 9.61 3.01
N TRP A 81 -9.98 10.01 2.79
CA TRP A 81 -11.17 9.26 3.18
C TRP A 81 -11.89 8.78 1.92
N TRP A 82 -12.40 7.55 1.92
CA TRP A 82 -13.19 7.03 0.80
C TRP A 82 -14.18 5.95 1.26
N ASP A 83 -15.25 5.80 0.50
CA ASP A 83 -16.25 4.74 0.64
C ASP A 83 -16.36 3.90 -0.65
N THR A 84 -17.42 3.10 -0.75
CA THR A 84 -17.71 2.30 -1.95
C THR A 84 -18.09 3.12 -3.19
N LYS A 85 -18.45 4.40 -3.02
CA LYS A 85 -18.82 5.33 -4.09
C LYS A 85 -17.63 6.17 -4.54
N GLY A 86 -16.62 6.35 -3.69
CA GLY A 86 -15.33 6.92 -4.04
C GLY A 86 -14.75 7.85 -2.97
N PRO A 87 -13.93 8.83 -3.38
CA PRO A 87 -13.33 9.81 -2.48
C PRO A 87 -14.39 10.62 -1.73
N ILE A 88 -14.23 10.76 -0.41
CA ILE A 88 -15.05 11.65 0.41
C ILE A 88 -14.29 12.98 0.53
N ARG A 89 -14.98 14.06 0.17
CA ARG A 89 -14.44 15.42 0.16
C ARG A 89 -14.88 16.23 1.36
#